data_AF-A0A1M5YKF1-F1
#
_entry.id   AF-A0A1M5YKF1-F1
#
_cell.length_a   1.000
_cell.length_b   1.000
_cell.length_c   1.000
_cell.angle_alpha   90.00
_cell.angle_beta   90.00
_cell.angle_gamma   90.00
#
_symmetry.space_group_name_H-M   'P 1'
#
loop_
_entity.id
_entity.type
_entity.pdbx_description
1 polymer ?
#
loop_
_entity_poly.entity_id
_entity_poly.type
_entity_poly.pdbx_seq_one_letter_code
_entity_poly.pdbx_strand_id
1 'polypeptide(L)'
;MTNRARNRVRNRVRALTMGAVLCAAAGCGGGGSDGEPSAASSAASSATATQAASRPYKDGHLTFTLLFLRCGLNAVSGSHSEGQPDGQFCWARLRVDNQDPQFHTYVAKSQRLAGVPGRPGTPDTFAMAVRRQHDRVEIGGHDLIEVELWYDVPRDAKVSGLRVSGDRDPAGYLSTSPAPFTPGGVLIAMKPLMGW
;
A
#
# COMPACT_ATOMS: atom_id res chain seq x y z
N MET A 1 47.20 -8.82 -31.21
CA MET A 1 46.41 -7.75 -31.85
C MET A 1 45.16 -7.50 -31.01
N THR A 2 45.27 -6.85 -29.85
CA THR A 2 44.89 -5.44 -29.58
C THR A 2 43.47 -5.05 -30.03
N ASN A 3 42.52 -4.90 -29.10
CA ASN A 3 42.08 -3.56 -28.71
C ASN A 3 41.30 -3.51 -27.38
N ARG A 4 41.72 -2.59 -26.51
CA ARG A 4 41.03 -2.11 -25.30
C ARG A 4 40.07 -1.00 -25.71
N ALA A 5 38.90 -0.93 -25.09
CA ALA A 5 38.26 0.37 -24.85
C ALA A 5 37.37 0.30 -23.60
N ARG A 6 37.87 0.93 -22.53
CA ARG A 6 37.16 1.20 -21.27
C ARG A 6 36.31 2.45 -21.46
N ASN A 7 35.04 2.44 -21.05
CA ASN A 7 34.29 3.68 -20.85
C ASN A 7 33.96 3.83 -19.36
N ARG A 8 34.72 4.70 -18.69
CA ARG A 8 34.42 5.26 -17.36
C ARG A 8 33.67 6.56 -17.57
N VAL A 9 32.45 6.68 -17.05
CA VAL A 9 31.76 7.97 -16.91
C VAL A 9 31.63 8.28 -15.42
N ARG A 10 31.88 9.56 -15.12
CA ARG A 10 32.46 10.10 -13.88
C ARG A 10 31.37 10.44 -12.87
N ASN A 11 31.60 10.05 -11.61
CA ASN A 11 30.97 10.61 -10.42
C ASN A 11 31.09 12.15 -10.40
N ARG A 12 30.00 12.83 -10.06
CA ARG A 12 30.04 14.20 -9.54
C ARG A 12 29.30 14.24 -8.20
N VAL A 13 30.09 14.12 -7.14
CA VAL A 13 29.71 14.47 -5.77
C VAL A 13 29.56 15.99 -5.72
N ARG A 14 28.42 16.48 -5.21
CA ARG A 14 28.27 17.88 -4.77
C ARG A 14 27.93 17.86 -3.29
N ALA A 15 28.91 18.29 -2.49
CA ALA A 15 28.77 18.67 -1.10
C ALA A 15 28.51 20.19 -1.03
N LEU A 16 27.63 20.61 -0.12
CA LEU A 16 27.46 21.92 0.54
C LEU A 16 26.04 21.90 1.15
N THR A 17 25.70 22.38 2.35
CA THR A 17 26.37 23.25 3.32
C THR A 17 25.62 23.12 4.65
N MET A 18 26.36 23.20 5.75
CA MET A 18 25.90 23.18 7.13
C MET A 18 25.41 24.59 7.51
N GLY A 19 24.20 24.72 8.06
CA GLY A 19 23.63 25.98 8.54
C GLY A 19 23.05 25.79 9.93
N ALA A 20 23.81 26.19 10.96
CA ALA A 20 23.38 26.24 12.34
C ALA A 20 22.71 27.59 12.63
N VAL A 21 21.54 27.57 13.26
CA VAL A 21 20.91 28.76 13.86
C VAL A 21 20.61 28.43 15.33
N LEU A 22 21.37 29.08 16.20
CA LEU A 22 21.12 29.24 17.63
C LEU A 22 20.39 30.57 17.84
N CYS A 23 19.36 30.62 18.68
CA CYS A 23 19.15 31.68 19.66
C CYS A 23 17.92 31.39 20.55
N ALA A 24 18.10 31.66 21.84
CA ALA A 24 17.22 31.39 22.96
C ALA A 24 16.09 32.42 23.16
N ALA A 25 15.08 32.08 23.96
CA ALA A 25 14.67 32.86 25.15
C ALA A 25 13.43 32.25 25.83
N ALA A 26 13.48 32.23 27.16
CA ALA A 26 12.41 31.88 28.08
C ALA A 26 11.34 32.99 28.18
N GLY A 27 10.11 32.60 28.53
CA GLY A 27 9.04 33.52 28.91
C GLY A 27 8.00 32.82 29.78
N CYS A 28 8.18 32.90 31.08
CA CYS A 28 7.22 32.49 32.11
C CYS A 28 6.41 33.73 32.51
N GLY A 29 5.09 33.65 32.48
CA GLY A 29 4.20 34.73 32.91
C GLY A 29 2.83 34.17 33.27
N GLY A 30 2.55 34.09 34.56
CA GLY A 30 1.24 33.72 35.12
C GLY A 30 0.34 34.93 35.35
N GLY A 31 -0.92 34.66 35.69
CA GLY A 31 -1.91 35.65 36.13
C GLY A 31 -3.31 35.24 35.69
N GLY A 32 -4.11 34.73 36.61
CA GLY A 32 -5.47 34.26 36.34
C GLY A 32 -6.50 35.38 36.19
N SER A 33 -7.69 34.99 35.75
CA SER A 33 -8.97 35.53 36.20
C SER A 33 -10.11 34.63 35.70
N ASP A 34 -10.92 34.22 36.66
CA ASP A 34 -12.39 34.17 36.70
C ASP A 34 -13.15 33.47 35.57
N GLY A 35 -14.02 32.56 36.02
CA GLY A 35 -14.73 31.61 35.20
C GLY A 35 -15.80 32.20 34.29
N GLU A 36 -16.01 31.49 33.19
CA GLU A 36 -17.24 31.48 32.42
C GLU A 36 -17.48 30.04 31.93
N PRO A 37 -18.63 29.42 32.21
CA PRO A 37 -18.91 28.07 31.74
C PRO A 37 -19.39 28.17 30.30
N SER A 38 -18.52 27.90 29.33
CA SER A 38 -18.95 27.85 27.93
C SER A 38 -18.32 26.70 27.18
N ALA A 39 -19.24 25.90 26.63
CA ALA A 39 -19.08 24.81 25.69
C ALA A 39 -18.21 23.65 26.19
N ALA A 40 -18.88 22.65 26.76
CA ALA A 40 -18.48 21.27 26.56
C ALA A 40 -18.25 21.07 25.05
N SER A 41 -16.98 21.01 24.65
CA SER A 41 -16.59 20.48 23.36
C SER A 41 -17.10 19.05 23.35
N SER A 42 -18.24 18.83 22.70
CA SER A 42 -18.64 17.51 22.25
C SER A 42 -17.48 17.03 21.39
N ALA A 43 -16.61 16.21 21.98
CA ALA A 43 -15.71 15.37 21.24
C ALA A 43 -16.62 14.56 20.32
N ALA A 44 -16.77 15.02 19.08
CA ALA A 44 -17.39 14.24 18.04
C ALA A 44 -16.49 13.02 17.92
N SER A 45 -16.90 11.92 18.57
CA SER A 45 -16.38 10.60 18.31
C SER A 45 -16.40 10.47 16.80
N SER A 46 -15.21 10.57 16.20
CA SER A 46 -15.03 10.47 14.77
C SER A 46 -15.46 9.06 14.43
N ALA A 47 -16.70 8.93 13.95
CA ALA A 47 -17.22 7.65 13.52
C ALA A 47 -16.23 7.13 12.48
N THR A 48 -15.50 6.08 12.81
CA THR A 48 -14.55 5.47 11.90
C THR A 48 -15.33 5.06 10.66
N ALA A 49 -15.11 5.77 9.56
CA ALA A 49 -15.80 5.49 8.32
C ALA A 49 -15.59 4.01 7.98
N THR A 50 -16.68 3.27 7.94
CA THR A 50 -16.68 1.83 7.64
C THR A 50 -17.00 1.66 6.16
N GLN A 51 -16.20 0.84 5.49
CA GLN A 51 -16.37 0.53 4.08
C GLN A 51 -16.85 -0.91 3.94
N ALA A 52 -17.87 -1.13 3.11
CA ALA A 52 -18.34 -2.48 2.80
C ALA A 52 -17.32 -3.20 1.92
N ALA A 53 -17.09 -4.49 2.21
CA ALA A 53 -16.28 -5.35 1.35
C ALA A 53 -16.90 -5.45 -0.05
N SER A 54 -16.06 -5.63 -1.06
CA SER A 54 -16.52 -5.90 -2.42
C SER A 54 -17.21 -7.28 -2.50
N ARG A 55 -17.90 -7.53 -3.62
CA ARG A 55 -18.17 -8.92 -4.03
C ARG A 55 -16.85 -9.64 -4.36
N PRO A 56 -16.83 -10.99 -4.42
CA PRO A 56 -15.67 -11.74 -4.89
C PRO A 56 -15.41 -11.57 -6.40
N TYR A 57 -14.13 -11.64 -6.79
CA TYR A 57 -13.65 -11.59 -8.16
C TYR A 57 -12.61 -12.68 -8.38
N LYS A 58 -12.78 -13.53 -9.40
CA LYS A 58 -11.84 -14.61 -9.71
C LYS A 58 -10.84 -14.18 -10.78
N ASP A 59 -9.57 -14.54 -10.60
CA ASP A 59 -8.51 -14.45 -11.62
C ASP A 59 -7.49 -15.57 -11.39
N GLY A 60 -7.20 -16.39 -12.39
CA GLY A 60 -6.44 -17.63 -12.21
C GLY A 60 -7.21 -18.62 -11.30
N HIS A 61 -6.52 -19.24 -10.36
CA HIS A 61 -7.14 -20.10 -9.35
C HIS A 61 -7.63 -19.35 -8.11
N LEU A 62 -7.24 -18.07 -7.97
CA LEU A 62 -7.50 -17.27 -6.79
C LEU A 62 -8.78 -16.45 -6.91
N THR A 63 -9.49 -16.33 -5.79
CA THR A 63 -10.65 -15.45 -5.64
C THR A 63 -10.32 -14.31 -4.68
N PHE A 64 -10.57 -13.09 -5.13
CA PHE A 64 -10.19 -11.85 -4.47
C PHE A 64 -11.41 -11.12 -3.94
N THR A 65 -11.34 -10.66 -2.70
CA THR A 65 -12.33 -9.76 -2.10
C THR A 65 -11.62 -8.57 -1.49
N LEU A 66 -11.83 -7.38 -2.04
CA LEU A 66 -11.28 -6.15 -1.47
C LEU A 66 -12.12 -5.77 -0.26
N LEU A 67 -11.54 -5.90 0.93
CA LEU A 67 -12.23 -5.62 2.18
C LEU A 67 -12.24 -4.12 2.46
N PHE A 68 -11.15 -3.45 2.12
CA PHE A 68 -10.93 -2.06 2.47
C PHE A 68 -9.92 -1.36 1.56
N LEU A 69 -10.10 -0.06 1.32
CA LEU A 69 -9.13 0.81 0.66
C LEU A 69 -9.15 2.22 1.28
N ARG A 70 -7.99 2.70 1.72
CA ARG A 70 -7.79 4.05 2.29
C ARG A 70 -6.58 4.73 1.68
N CYS A 71 -6.65 6.04 1.56
CA CYS A 71 -5.60 6.91 1.07
C CYS A 71 -5.50 8.17 1.94
N GLY A 72 -4.53 9.04 1.64
CA GLY A 72 -4.30 10.26 2.41
C GLY A 72 -3.54 10.02 3.72
N LEU A 73 -2.92 8.85 3.86
CA LEU A 73 -2.12 8.52 5.03
C LEU A 73 -0.75 9.22 4.91
N ASN A 74 -0.35 9.91 5.96
CA ASN A 74 0.89 10.70 6.01
C ASN A 74 2.08 9.96 6.63
N ALA A 75 1.86 8.77 7.16
CA ALA A 75 2.88 7.91 7.71
C ALA A 75 2.44 6.45 7.66
N VAL A 76 3.43 5.56 7.60
CA VAL A 76 3.29 4.13 7.89
C VAL A 76 4.05 3.84 9.16
N SER A 77 3.45 3.06 10.06
CA SER A 77 4.09 2.66 11.32
C SER A 77 4.05 1.15 11.49
N GLY A 78 5.12 0.63 12.07
CA GLY A 78 5.27 -0.74 12.52
C GLY A 78 6.04 -0.75 13.85
N SER A 79 6.12 -1.91 14.51
CA SER A 79 6.70 -1.96 15.86
C SER A 79 8.18 -1.58 15.98
N HIS A 80 8.92 -1.49 14.87
CA HIS A 80 10.37 -1.22 14.86
C HIS A 80 10.79 -0.20 13.80
N SER A 81 9.84 0.33 13.03
CA SER A 81 10.12 1.26 11.94
C SER A 81 8.88 2.07 11.65
N GLU A 82 9.09 3.30 11.22
CA GLU A 82 8.06 4.17 10.69
C GLU A 82 8.66 5.00 9.56
N GLY A 83 7.81 5.62 8.75
CA GLY A 83 8.27 6.55 7.74
C GLY A 83 7.13 7.30 7.08
N GLN A 84 7.49 8.40 6.43
CA GLN A 84 6.60 9.23 5.65
C GLN A 84 6.63 8.80 4.17
N PRO A 85 5.53 8.99 3.43
CA PRO A 85 5.51 8.79 1.98
C PRO A 85 6.14 9.99 1.27
N ASP A 86 6.62 9.77 0.04
CA ASP A 86 6.99 10.84 -0.89
C ASP A 86 5.75 11.68 -1.27
N GLY A 87 4.60 11.03 -1.47
CA GLY A 87 3.33 11.69 -1.71
C GLY A 87 2.33 11.46 -0.57
N GLN A 88 1.64 10.32 -0.64
CA GLN A 88 0.71 9.83 0.36
C GLN A 88 0.72 8.30 0.34
N PHE A 89 0.50 7.67 1.49
CA PHE A 89 0.24 6.24 1.50
C PHE A 89 -1.23 5.95 1.18
N CYS A 90 -1.42 4.91 0.38
CA CYS A 90 -2.68 4.19 0.27
C CYS A 90 -2.51 2.77 0.81
N TRP A 91 -3.50 2.30 1.56
CA TRP A 91 -3.55 0.96 2.15
C TRP A 91 -4.81 0.23 1.69
N ALA A 92 -4.63 -0.96 1.15
CA ALA A 92 -5.70 -1.89 0.82
C ALA A 92 -5.61 -3.16 1.69
N ARG A 93 -6.75 -3.64 2.19
CA ARG A 93 -6.86 -4.96 2.81
C ARG A 93 -7.59 -5.89 1.86
N LEU A 94 -6.93 -6.96 1.44
CA LEU A 94 -7.39 -7.88 0.43
C LEU A 94 -7.50 -9.28 1.03
N ARG A 95 -8.68 -9.91 0.91
CA ARG A 95 -8.83 -11.35 1.12
C ARG A 95 -8.53 -12.08 -0.17
N VAL A 96 -7.73 -13.13 -0.07
CA VAL A 96 -7.37 -14.02 -1.17
C VAL A 96 -7.75 -15.43 -0.75
N ASP A 97 -8.65 -16.03 -1.52
CA ASP A 97 -9.22 -17.36 -1.27
C ASP A 97 -8.77 -18.30 -2.37
N ASN A 98 -8.26 -19.47 -1.99
CA ASN A 98 -7.90 -20.53 -2.89
C ASN A 98 -8.95 -21.64 -2.82
N GLN A 99 -9.89 -21.62 -3.75
CA GLN A 99 -10.95 -22.64 -3.80
C GLN A 99 -10.52 -23.94 -4.49
N ASP A 100 -9.32 -23.96 -5.08
CA ASP A 100 -8.75 -25.12 -5.72
C ASP A 100 -8.11 -26.06 -4.67
N PRO A 101 -8.11 -27.39 -4.86
CA PRO A 101 -7.48 -28.30 -3.91
C PRO A 101 -5.94 -28.26 -3.94
N GLN A 102 -5.31 -27.66 -4.95
CA GLN A 102 -3.85 -27.53 -5.04
C GLN A 102 -3.37 -26.23 -4.38
N PHE A 103 -2.08 -26.17 -4.10
CA PHE A 103 -1.44 -24.94 -3.63
C PHE A 103 -1.32 -23.94 -4.76
N HIS A 104 -1.61 -22.68 -4.48
CA HIS A 104 -1.46 -21.58 -5.43
C HIS A 104 -0.73 -20.40 -4.78
N THR A 105 0.12 -19.73 -5.55
CA THR A 105 0.92 -18.61 -5.02
C THR A 105 0.26 -17.27 -5.28
N TYR A 106 -0.05 -16.55 -4.21
CA TYR A 106 -0.33 -15.12 -4.26
C TYR A 106 0.97 -14.31 -4.36
N VAL A 107 0.98 -13.29 -5.22
CA VAL A 107 2.12 -12.38 -5.41
C VAL A 107 1.68 -10.93 -5.22
N ALA A 108 2.14 -10.27 -4.16
CA ALA A 108 1.76 -8.90 -3.84
C ALA A 108 2.14 -7.92 -4.97
N LYS A 109 3.34 -8.09 -5.54
CA LYS A 109 3.84 -7.27 -6.67
C LYS A 109 3.07 -7.43 -7.97
N SER A 110 2.10 -8.34 -8.07
CA SER A 110 1.20 -8.44 -9.22
C SER A 110 -0.02 -7.53 -9.09
N GLN A 111 -0.33 -7.06 -7.88
CA GLN A 111 -1.49 -6.22 -7.62
C GLN A 111 -1.19 -4.77 -7.99
N ARG A 112 -2.17 -4.05 -8.55
CA ARG A 112 -1.99 -2.66 -9.00
C ARG A 112 -3.08 -1.75 -8.48
N LEU A 113 -2.70 -0.60 -7.95
CA LEU A 113 -3.67 0.43 -7.58
C LEU A 113 -4.31 1.03 -8.85
N ALA A 114 -5.64 0.99 -8.94
CA ALA A 114 -6.35 1.47 -10.12
C ALA A 114 -6.38 3.00 -10.15
N GLY A 115 -6.12 3.59 -11.32
CA GLY A 115 -6.04 5.05 -11.50
C GLY A 115 -4.67 5.66 -11.17
N VAL A 116 -3.67 4.81 -10.88
CA VAL A 116 -2.28 5.23 -10.65
C VAL A 116 -1.36 4.47 -11.60
N PRO A 117 -0.89 5.09 -12.69
CA PRO A 117 -0.04 4.41 -13.67
C PRO A 117 1.40 4.25 -13.17
N GLY A 118 2.11 3.28 -13.74
CA GLY A 118 3.55 3.08 -13.51
C GLY A 118 3.90 2.56 -12.12
N ARG A 119 5.12 2.86 -11.67
CA ARG A 119 5.69 2.37 -10.40
C ARG A 119 4.85 2.76 -9.16
N PRO A 120 4.31 3.99 -9.02
CA PRO A 120 3.49 4.33 -7.85
C PRO A 120 2.23 3.47 -7.72
N GLY A 121 1.72 2.91 -8.81
CA GLY A 121 0.61 1.96 -8.78
C GLY A 121 0.99 0.56 -8.28
N THR A 122 2.25 0.30 -7.93
CA THR A 122 2.72 -1.00 -7.39
C THR A 122 2.92 -0.91 -5.88
N PRO A 123 2.80 -2.02 -5.13
CA PRO A 123 3.04 -1.98 -3.69
C PRO A 123 4.43 -1.44 -3.36
N ASP A 124 4.48 -0.48 -2.44
CA ASP A 124 5.72 0.15 -2.01
C ASP A 124 6.51 -0.79 -1.10
N THR A 125 7.75 -1.06 -1.49
CA THR A 125 8.59 -2.05 -0.79
C THR A 125 8.94 -1.62 0.62
N PHE A 126 9.10 -0.31 0.87
CA PHE A 126 9.44 0.19 2.20
C PHE A 126 8.25 0.06 3.16
N ALA A 127 7.09 0.54 2.77
CA ALA A 127 5.87 0.46 3.57
C ALA A 127 5.44 -1.00 3.81
N MET A 128 5.54 -1.86 2.80
CA MET A 128 5.30 -3.30 2.95
C MET A 128 6.26 -3.92 3.98
N ALA A 129 7.55 -3.53 3.97
CA ALA A 129 8.52 -4.01 4.95
C ALA A 129 8.26 -3.48 6.37
N VAL A 130 7.92 -2.20 6.52
CA VAL A 130 7.52 -1.60 7.81
C VAL A 130 6.34 -2.37 8.43
N ARG A 131 5.37 -2.75 7.58
CA ARG A 131 4.17 -3.50 7.96
C ARG A 131 4.36 -5.02 7.97
N ARG A 132 5.59 -5.49 7.70
CA ARG A 132 5.99 -6.91 7.66
C ARG A 132 5.09 -7.77 6.78
N GLN A 133 4.68 -7.22 5.65
CA GLN A 133 3.86 -7.95 4.69
C GLN A 133 4.74 -8.79 3.77
N HIS A 134 4.23 -9.95 3.36
CA HIS A 134 4.95 -10.88 2.49
C HIS A 134 4.82 -10.48 1.01
N ASP A 135 5.91 -10.61 0.26
CA ASP A 135 5.92 -10.40 -1.19
C ASP A 135 5.18 -11.51 -1.95
N ARG A 136 5.27 -12.75 -1.43
CA ARG A 136 4.68 -13.96 -1.97
C ARG A 136 4.16 -14.84 -0.83
N VAL A 137 3.01 -15.45 -1.03
CA VAL A 137 2.42 -16.40 -0.07
C VAL A 137 1.90 -17.58 -0.85
N GLU A 138 2.34 -18.79 -0.50
CA GLU A 138 1.72 -20.02 -0.99
C GLU A 138 0.49 -20.31 -0.13
N ILE A 139 -0.66 -20.47 -0.77
CA ILE A 139 -1.95 -20.68 -0.10
C ILE A 139 -2.31 -22.14 -0.28
N GLY A 140 -2.62 -22.82 0.83
CA GLY A 140 -3.12 -24.19 0.83
C GLY A 140 -4.40 -24.34 0.01
N GLY A 141 -4.67 -25.57 -0.44
CA GLY A 141 -5.93 -25.86 -1.11
C GLY A 141 -7.11 -25.66 -0.16
N HIS A 142 -8.16 -24.98 -0.61
CA HIS A 142 -9.32 -24.59 0.20
C HIS A 142 -9.02 -23.66 1.40
N ASP A 143 -7.85 -23.02 1.41
CA ASP A 143 -7.50 -22.02 2.42
C ASP A 143 -7.74 -20.59 1.92
N LEU A 144 -7.70 -19.65 2.86
CA LEU A 144 -7.74 -18.22 2.59
C LEU A 144 -6.71 -17.47 3.43
N ILE A 145 -6.27 -16.33 2.91
CA ILE A 145 -5.45 -15.37 3.64
C ILE A 145 -6.03 -13.97 3.51
N GLU A 146 -5.69 -13.11 4.46
CA GLU A 146 -5.88 -11.67 4.34
C GLU A 146 -4.52 -10.99 4.34
N VAL A 147 -4.32 -10.09 3.39
CA VAL A 147 -3.06 -9.37 3.19
C VAL A 147 -3.30 -7.88 3.19
N GLU A 148 -2.32 -7.13 3.68
CA GLU A 148 -2.27 -5.68 3.54
C GLU A 148 -1.36 -5.32 2.37
N LEU A 149 -1.81 -4.41 1.51
CA LEU A 149 -1.04 -3.83 0.43
C LEU A 149 -0.89 -2.33 0.68
N TRP A 150 0.35 -1.86 0.71
CA TRP A 150 0.68 -0.46 0.92
C TRP A 150 1.32 0.13 -0.34
N TYR A 151 0.94 1.35 -0.70
CA TYR A 151 1.37 2.05 -1.90
C TYR A 151 1.79 3.47 -1.53
N ASP A 152 2.90 3.95 -2.08
CA ASP A 152 3.26 5.37 -2.07
C ASP A 152 2.88 5.99 -3.42
N VAL A 153 1.95 6.94 -3.38
CA VAL A 153 1.38 7.56 -4.58
C VAL A 153 1.41 9.08 -4.49
N PRO A 154 1.40 9.79 -5.63
CA PRO A 154 1.23 11.25 -5.62
C PRO A 154 0.00 11.69 -4.83
N ARG A 155 0.06 12.86 -4.18
CA ARG A 155 -1.04 13.40 -3.35
C ARG A 155 -2.34 13.62 -4.13
N ASP A 156 -2.24 13.87 -5.43
CA ASP A 156 -3.37 14.14 -6.33
C ASP A 156 -3.86 12.90 -7.09
N ALA A 157 -3.27 11.73 -6.82
CA ALA A 157 -3.58 10.45 -7.47
C ALA A 157 -5.08 10.13 -7.44
N LYS A 158 -5.62 9.70 -8.59
CA LYS A 158 -7.05 9.38 -8.78
C LYS A 158 -7.33 7.91 -8.52
N VAL A 159 -7.07 7.48 -7.30
CA VAL A 159 -7.28 6.10 -6.87
C VAL A 159 -8.76 5.74 -6.98
N SER A 160 -9.06 4.67 -7.72
CA SER A 160 -10.43 4.23 -8.02
C SER A 160 -10.71 2.76 -7.68
N GLY A 161 -9.72 2.06 -7.14
CA GLY A 161 -9.85 0.66 -6.74
C GLY A 161 -8.53 -0.10 -6.81
N LEU A 162 -8.64 -1.42 -6.95
CA LEU A 162 -7.51 -2.33 -7.05
C LEU A 162 -7.68 -3.24 -8.28
N ARG A 163 -6.63 -3.35 -9.11
CA ARG A 163 -6.52 -4.40 -10.11
C ARG A 163 -5.82 -5.59 -9.49
N VAL A 164 -6.53 -6.71 -9.43
CA VAL A 164 -6.03 -7.95 -8.87
C VAL A 164 -5.60 -8.91 -9.96
N SER A 165 -4.50 -9.62 -9.74
CA SER A 165 -4.01 -10.65 -10.63
C SER A 165 -3.68 -11.91 -9.85
N GLY A 166 -4.25 -13.02 -10.29
CA GLY A 166 -3.97 -14.35 -9.78
C GLY A 166 -2.70 -14.95 -10.35
N ASP A 167 -2.50 -16.23 -10.05
CA ASP A 167 -1.48 -17.05 -10.69
C ASP A 167 -1.79 -17.24 -12.19
N ARG A 168 -0.85 -17.85 -12.89
CA ARG A 168 -1.01 -18.31 -14.27
C ARG A 168 -0.65 -19.78 -14.40
N ASP A 169 -0.88 -20.51 -13.32
CA ASP A 169 -0.53 -21.92 -13.27
C ASP A 169 -1.49 -22.71 -14.17
N PRO A 170 -1.10 -23.91 -14.63
CA PRO A 170 -1.98 -24.72 -15.45
C PRO A 170 -3.31 -24.99 -14.73
N ALA A 171 -4.42 -25.02 -15.49
CA ALA A 171 -5.78 -25.15 -14.97
C ALA A 171 -6.05 -26.46 -14.19
N GLY A 172 -5.11 -27.40 -14.20
CA GLY A 172 -5.18 -28.67 -13.49
C GLY A 172 -4.01 -29.58 -13.88
N TYR A 173 -3.80 -30.65 -13.12
CA TYR A 173 -2.67 -31.57 -13.29
C TYR A 173 -2.59 -32.24 -14.68
N LEU A 174 -3.72 -32.38 -15.37
CA LEU A 174 -3.80 -32.98 -16.71
C LEU A 174 -3.73 -31.95 -17.86
N SER A 175 -3.64 -30.66 -17.54
CA SER A 175 -3.65 -29.56 -18.51
C SER A 175 -2.31 -28.83 -18.50
N THR A 176 -1.86 -28.38 -19.67
CA THR A 176 -0.76 -27.40 -19.79
C THR A 176 -1.28 -25.99 -20.07
N SER A 177 -2.57 -25.84 -20.34
CA SER A 177 -3.21 -24.54 -20.53
C SER A 177 -3.37 -23.83 -19.18
N PRO A 178 -3.00 -22.54 -19.08
CA PRO A 178 -3.21 -21.75 -17.87
C PRO A 178 -4.69 -21.69 -17.47
N ALA A 179 -4.93 -21.52 -16.17
CA ALA A 179 -6.26 -21.15 -15.70
C ALA A 179 -6.74 -19.84 -16.35
N PRO A 180 -8.07 -19.65 -16.52
CA PRO A 180 -8.63 -18.42 -17.03
C PRO A 180 -8.15 -17.21 -16.22
N PHE A 181 -7.54 -16.24 -16.91
CA PHE A 181 -7.04 -15.01 -16.30
C PHE A 181 -7.33 -13.81 -17.20
N THR A 182 -7.31 -12.63 -16.59
CA THR A 182 -7.50 -11.34 -17.26
C THR A 182 -6.13 -10.67 -17.45
N PRO A 183 -5.70 -10.40 -18.69
CA PRO A 183 -4.49 -9.62 -18.93
C PRO A 183 -4.55 -8.25 -18.23
N GLY A 184 -3.55 -7.95 -17.39
CA GLY A 184 -3.52 -6.71 -16.61
C GLY A 184 -4.42 -6.71 -15.36
N GLY A 185 -5.04 -7.85 -15.04
CA GLY A 185 -5.81 -8.07 -13.83
C GLY A 185 -7.26 -7.59 -13.89
N VAL A 186 -8.07 -8.14 -13.00
CA VAL A 186 -9.48 -7.82 -12.80
C VAL A 186 -9.59 -6.56 -11.95
N LEU A 187 -10.36 -5.56 -12.42
CA LEU A 187 -10.61 -4.36 -11.65
C LEU A 187 -11.69 -4.59 -10.59
N ILE A 188 -11.33 -4.39 -9.33
CA ILE A 188 -12.26 -4.24 -8.21
C ILE A 188 -12.39 -2.74 -7.93
N ALA A 189 -13.48 -2.14 -8.41
CA ALA A 189 -13.76 -0.73 -8.18
C ALA A 189 -14.12 -0.49 -6.70
N MET A 190 -13.44 0.47 -6.07
CA MET A 190 -13.70 0.88 -4.70
C MET A 190 -13.15 2.29 -4.50
N LYS A 191 -14.01 3.22 -4.08
CA LYS A 191 -13.58 4.58 -3.75
C LYS A 191 -12.79 4.55 -2.44
N PRO A 192 -11.58 5.12 -2.36
CA PRO A 192 -10.82 5.12 -1.12
C PRO A 192 -11.50 5.96 -0.04
N LEU A 193 -11.42 5.51 1.21
CA LEU A 193 -11.58 6.41 2.35
C LEU A 193 -10.37 7.34 2.45
N MET A 194 -10.56 8.54 2.98
CA MET A 194 -9.50 9.55 3.09
C MET A 194 -9.15 9.84 4.55
N GLY A 195 -7.86 9.96 4.84
CA GLY A 195 -7.37 10.26 6.20
C GLY A 195 -7.46 9.05 7.12
N TRP A 196 -7.34 9.27 8.44
CA TRP A 196 -7.55 8.27 9.50
C TRP A 196 -8.99 8.34 10.02
#